data_AF-A0A1H3L6S7-F1
#
_entry.id   AF-A0A1H3L6S7-F1
#
_cell.length_a   1.000
_cell.length_b   1.000
_cell.length_c   1.000
_cell.angle_alpha   90.00
_cell.angle_beta   90.00
_cell.angle_gamma   90.00
#
_symmetry.space_group_name_H-M   'P 1'
#
loop_
_entity.id
_entity.type
_entity.pdbx_description
1 polymer ?
#
loop_
_entity_poly.entity_id
_entity_poly.type
_entity_poly.pdbx_seq_one_letter_code
_entity_poly.pdbx_strand_id
1 'polypeptide(L)'
;MQETPGPALRAASVLPEPVLWAGYFLRVHYDIRGLDRTGEPKKSLLSRGTDAALDVANLFLDDDPNPKDPPPQVIVFGPGPDCLAHRHAKAGGVLWALTRSRLAFVDSRETTPPEPEPTSLVGKAWKFGKDVVNIVSGTEAPREWFVKSELPAAMIGGFAMGPRGPRLSLVDGSGFDFVMAEPEAADWLLAKTRG
;
A
#
# COMPACT_ATOMS: atom_id res chain seq x y z
N MET A 1 8.44 12.12 -23.34
CA MET A 1 7.67 11.60 -22.20
C MET A 1 8.64 10.79 -21.37
N GLN A 2 9.03 11.25 -20.19
CA GLN A 2 9.86 10.41 -19.31
C GLN A 2 8.94 9.34 -18.72
N GLU A 3 9.33 8.06 -18.81
CA GLU A 3 8.61 6.99 -18.11
C GLU A 3 8.72 7.22 -16.62
N THR A 4 7.58 7.35 -15.96
CA THR A 4 7.51 7.42 -14.50
C THR A 4 8.05 6.11 -13.93
N PRO A 5 9.09 6.13 -13.06
CA PRO A 5 9.67 4.92 -12.51
C PRO A 5 8.60 4.06 -11.82
N GLY A 6 8.59 2.76 -12.14
CA GLY A 6 7.69 1.80 -11.53
C GLY A 6 7.93 1.59 -10.03
N PRO A 7 7.01 0.89 -9.33
CA PRO A 7 7.06 0.71 -7.88
C PRO A 7 8.36 0.05 -7.39
N ALA A 8 8.90 -0.92 -8.14
CA ALA A 8 10.16 -1.57 -7.79
C ALA A 8 11.36 -0.62 -7.82
N LEU A 9 11.45 0.27 -8.82
CA LEU A 9 12.53 1.25 -8.90
C LEU A 9 12.43 2.30 -7.79
N ARG A 10 11.21 2.75 -7.46
CA ARG A 10 10.95 3.67 -6.34
C ARG A 10 11.29 3.06 -4.98
N ALA A 11 10.96 1.79 -4.77
CA ALA A 11 11.33 1.10 -3.55
C ALA A 11 12.85 0.86 -3.45
N ALA A 12 13.49 0.51 -4.57
CA ALA A 12 14.92 0.28 -4.64
C ALA A 12 15.76 1.53 -4.37
N SER A 13 15.22 2.75 -4.59
CA SER A 13 15.96 3.99 -4.28
C SER A 13 16.05 4.29 -2.78
N VAL A 14 15.30 3.58 -1.93
CA VAL A 14 15.26 3.82 -0.47
C VAL A 14 15.57 2.58 0.36
N LEU A 15 15.63 1.41 -0.27
CA LEU A 15 15.96 0.16 0.39
C LEU A 15 17.43 -0.22 0.13
N PRO A 16 18.21 -0.54 1.16
CA PRO A 16 19.61 -0.95 1.01
C PRO A 16 19.77 -2.37 0.41
N GLU A 17 18.67 -3.10 0.23
CA GLU A 17 18.66 -4.50 -0.22
C GLU A 17 17.97 -4.63 -1.58
N PRO A 18 18.31 -5.66 -2.37
CA PRO A 18 17.59 -5.97 -3.60
C PRO A 18 16.09 -6.17 -3.34
N VAL A 19 15.27 -5.42 -4.07
CA VAL A 19 13.82 -5.58 -4.09
C VAL A 19 13.49 -6.82 -4.92
N LEU A 20 12.89 -7.82 -4.27
CA LEU A 20 12.42 -9.03 -4.95
C LEU A 20 11.10 -8.74 -5.67
N TRP A 21 10.23 -7.97 -5.03
CA TRP A 21 8.93 -7.62 -5.54
C TRP A 21 8.42 -6.34 -4.90
N ALA A 22 7.67 -5.54 -5.63
CA ALA A 22 7.05 -4.33 -5.11
C ALA A 22 5.78 -4.01 -5.89
N GLY A 23 4.86 -3.32 -5.23
CA GLY A 23 3.61 -2.91 -5.82
C GLY A 23 3.04 -1.68 -5.11
N TYR A 24 1.95 -1.18 -5.67
CA TYR A 24 1.19 -0.11 -5.04
C TYR A 24 0.34 -0.67 -3.89
N PHE A 25 0.19 0.15 -2.84
CA PHE A 25 -0.63 -0.12 -1.66
C PHE A 25 -1.80 0.89 -1.57
N LEU A 26 -2.43 1.20 -2.70
CA LEU A 26 -3.40 2.30 -2.80
C LEU A 26 -4.84 1.85 -2.58
N ARG A 27 -5.14 0.57 -2.85
CA ARG A 27 -6.48 -0.01 -2.68
C ARG A 27 -6.38 -1.25 -1.82
N VAL A 28 -6.68 -1.07 -0.54
CA VAL A 28 -6.53 -2.09 0.49
C VAL A 28 -7.89 -2.48 1.02
N HIS A 29 -8.22 -3.76 0.95
CA HIS A 29 -9.41 -4.30 1.60
C HIS A 29 -9.03 -5.16 2.81
N TYR A 30 -9.97 -5.34 3.73
CA TYR A 30 -9.77 -6.13 4.94
C TYR A 30 -10.72 -7.33 4.99
N ASP A 31 -10.14 -8.51 5.18
CA ASP A 31 -10.81 -9.79 5.43
C ASP A 31 -10.48 -10.22 6.87
N ILE A 32 -10.97 -9.42 7.82
CA ILE A 32 -10.70 -9.57 9.25
C ILE A 32 -12.03 -9.60 9.99
N ARG A 33 -12.21 -10.63 10.83
CA ARG A 33 -13.41 -10.76 11.65
C ARG A 33 -13.61 -9.51 12.51
N GLY A 34 -14.80 -8.92 12.44
CA GLY A 34 -15.16 -7.72 13.20
C GLY A 34 -14.85 -6.39 12.51
N LEU A 35 -14.14 -6.40 11.37
CA LEU A 35 -13.90 -5.22 10.53
C LEU A 35 -14.70 -5.31 9.22
N ASP A 36 -15.11 -4.16 8.68
CA ASP A 36 -15.65 -4.07 7.33
C ASP A 36 -14.53 -4.08 6.27
N ARG A 37 -14.92 -4.00 4.99
CA ARG A 37 -13.98 -4.04 3.87
C ARG A 37 -12.94 -2.92 3.89
N THR A 38 -13.21 -1.82 4.61
CA THR A 38 -12.32 -0.65 4.74
C THR A 38 -11.41 -0.71 5.96
N GLY A 39 -11.58 -1.73 6.82
CA GLY A 39 -10.81 -1.91 8.05
C GLY A 39 -11.43 -1.21 9.25
N GLU A 40 -12.62 -0.64 9.10
CA GLU A 40 -13.34 0.00 10.18
C GLU A 40 -14.15 -1.04 10.97
N PRO A 41 -14.35 -0.87 12.29
CA PRO A 41 -15.17 -1.78 13.07
C PRO A 41 -16.57 -1.90 12.47
N LYS A 42 -17.03 -3.13 12.24
CA LYS A 42 -18.41 -3.35 11.79
C LYS A 42 -19.34 -2.75 12.83
N LYS A 43 -20.17 -1.79 12.43
CA LYS A 43 -21.27 -1.29 13.27
C LYS A 43 -22.16 -2.49 13.56
N SER A 44 -22.04 -3.03 14.77
CA SER A 44 -22.82 -4.18 15.19
C SER A 44 -24.30 -3.85 15.05
N LEU A 45 -25.04 -4.69 14.31
CA LEU A 45 -26.51 -4.67 14.28
C LEU A 45 -27.14 -5.01 15.64
N LEU A 46 -26.36 -5.07 16.72
CA LEU A 46 -26.77 -5.30 18.11
C LEU A 46 -27.61 -4.16 18.71
N SER A 47 -27.98 -3.13 17.94
CA SER A 47 -29.09 -2.22 18.29
C SER A 47 -30.46 -2.69 17.80
N ARG A 48 -30.55 -3.84 17.12
CA ARG A 48 -31.81 -4.53 16.85
C ARG A 48 -31.79 -5.88 17.55
N GLY A 49 -32.43 -5.92 18.73
CA GLY A 49 -32.75 -7.17 19.40
C GLY A 49 -33.60 -8.08 18.51
N THR A 50 -33.64 -9.35 18.90
CA THR A 50 -34.45 -10.46 18.35
C THR A 50 -34.16 -10.85 16.91
N ASP A 51 -33.19 -11.76 16.71
CA ASP A 51 -33.41 -13.10 16.13
C ASP A 51 -32.07 -13.72 15.72
N ALA A 52 -31.58 -14.62 16.58
CA ALA A 52 -30.48 -15.51 16.27
C ALA A 52 -31.02 -16.73 15.53
N ALA A 53 -30.59 -16.91 14.27
CA ALA A 53 -30.40 -18.18 13.56
C ALA A 53 -30.70 -18.04 12.06
N LEU A 54 -29.86 -17.32 11.30
CA LEU A 54 -29.69 -17.45 9.85
C LEU A 54 -28.56 -16.48 9.44
N ASP A 55 -27.85 -16.77 8.35
CA ASP A 55 -26.91 -15.85 7.68
C ASP A 55 -25.46 -15.73 8.18
N VAL A 56 -24.83 -16.86 8.51
CA VAL A 56 -23.35 -16.97 8.42
C VAL A 56 -22.90 -17.22 6.95
N ALA A 57 -23.82 -17.55 6.04
CA ALA A 57 -23.51 -17.90 4.64
C ALA A 57 -23.49 -16.69 3.67
N ASN A 58 -24.12 -15.55 4.00
CA ASN A 58 -24.29 -14.44 3.06
C ASN A 58 -23.20 -13.35 3.12
N LEU A 59 -22.15 -13.50 3.93
CA LEU A 59 -21.07 -12.50 4.04
C LEU A 59 -19.97 -12.63 2.97
N PHE A 60 -20.05 -13.61 2.06
CA PHE A 60 -19.02 -13.87 1.04
C PHE A 60 -19.51 -13.78 -0.40
N LEU A 61 -20.76 -13.39 -0.64
CA LEU A 61 -21.32 -13.19 -1.98
C LEU A 61 -21.79 -11.74 -2.15
N ASP A 62 -20.85 -10.79 -2.06
CA ASP A 62 -21.03 -9.50 -2.73
C ASP A 62 -20.73 -9.74 -4.22
N ASP A 63 -21.65 -10.46 -4.88
CA ASP A 63 -21.67 -10.72 -6.31
C ASP A 63 -22.36 -9.52 -6.98
N ASP A 64 -21.82 -8.31 -6.76
CA ASP A 64 -22.23 -7.13 -7.53
C ASP A 64 -21.63 -7.28 -8.94
N PRO A 65 -22.44 -7.53 -9.98
CA PRO A 65 -21.95 -7.76 -11.33
C PRO A 65 -21.38 -6.48 -11.97
N ASN A 66 -21.43 -5.34 -11.28
CA ASN A 66 -20.89 -4.09 -11.77
C ASN A 66 -20.21 -3.31 -10.62
N PRO A 67 -19.06 -3.79 -10.11
CA PRO A 67 -18.37 -3.12 -9.02
C PRO A 67 -17.95 -1.73 -9.50
N LYS A 68 -18.65 -0.70 -8.98
CA LYS A 68 -18.28 0.71 -9.23
C LYS A 68 -16.90 1.03 -8.70
N ASP A 69 -16.42 0.23 -7.74
CA ASP A 69 -15.12 0.36 -7.12
C ASP A 69 -14.09 -0.52 -7.85
N PRO A 70 -12.91 0.02 -8.22
CA PRO A 70 -11.84 -0.79 -8.80
C PRO A 70 -11.39 -1.88 -7.80
N PRO A 71 -10.93 -3.05 -8.28
CA PRO A 71 -10.54 -4.15 -7.42
C PRO A 71 -9.39 -3.75 -6.47
N PRO A 72 -9.33 -4.34 -5.27
CA PRO A 72 -8.23 -4.10 -4.34
C PRO A 72 -6.91 -4.58 -4.95
N GLN A 73 -5.83 -3.91 -4.58
CA GLN A 73 -4.46 -4.32 -4.87
C GLN A 73 -3.92 -5.25 -3.78
N VAL A 74 -4.37 -5.04 -2.53
CA VAL A 74 -3.99 -5.87 -1.39
C VAL A 74 -5.20 -6.16 -0.54
N ILE A 75 -5.31 -7.41 -0.08
CA ILE A 75 -6.29 -7.82 0.93
C ILE A 75 -5.54 -8.21 2.19
N VAL A 76 -5.86 -7.55 3.30
CA VAL A 76 -5.28 -7.82 4.62
C VAL A 76 -6.19 -8.80 5.34
N PHE A 77 -5.68 -9.96 5.73
CA PHE A 77 -6.46 -10.98 6.45
C PHE A 77 -5.92 -11.22 7.85
N GLY A 78 -6.75 -11.75 8.74
CA GLY A 78 -6.29 -12.14 10.08
C GLY A 78 -7.40 -12.55 11.05
N PRO A 79 -7.00 -13.05 12.24
CA PRO A 79 -7.91 -13.66 13.20
C PRO A 79 -8.87 -12.65 13.87
N GLY A 80 -8.51 -11.37 13.88
CA GLY A 80 -9.31 -10.30 14.47
C GLY A 80 -8.64 -8.93 14.36
N PRO A 81 -9.29 -7.88 14.89
CA PRO A 81 -8.72 -6.54 14.92
C PRO A 81 -7.36 -6.55 15.63
N ASP A 82 -6.51 -5.61 15.24
CA ASP A 82 -5.16 -5.40 15.79
C ASP A 82 -4.19 -6.58 15.65
N CYS A 83 -4.50 -7.58 14.81
CA CYS A 83 -3.50 -8.53 14.32
C CYS A 83 -2.32 -7.80 13.66
N LEU A 84 -1.19 -8.49 13.50
CA LEU A 84 0.04 -7.89 12.96
C LEU A 84 -0.22 -7.25 11.59
N ALA A 85 -0.85 -7.97 10.66
CA ALA A 85 -1.09 -7.46 9.32
C ALA A 85 -1.97 -6.19 9.34
N HIS A 86 -3.00 -6.14 10.19
CA HIS A 86 -3.86 -4.97 10.36
C HIS A 86 -3.07 -3.76 10.87
N ARG A 87 -2.28 -3.92 11.93
CA ARG A 87 -1.48 -2.83 12.50
C ARG A 87 -0.50 -2.24 11.48
N HIS A 88 0.17 -3.10 10.73
CA HIS A 88 1.12 -2.67 9.70
C HIS A 88 0.43 -2.07 8.47
N ALA A 89 -0.73 -2.58 8.06
CA ALA A 89 -1.54 -1.98 6.99
C ALA A 89 -2.01 -0.56 7.33
N LYS A 90 -2.46 -0.32 8.57
CA LYS A 90 -2.86 1.03 9.03
C LYS A 90 -1.69 2.01 9.06
N ALA A 91 -0.49 1.53 9.40
CA ALA A 91 0.74 2.31 9.35
C ALA A 91 1.34 2.41 7.93
N GLY A 92 0.69 1.81 6.92
CA GLY A 92 1.24 1.55 5.60
C GLY A 92 1.66 2.81 4.82
N GLY A 93 2.26 2.57 3.66
CA GLY A 93 2.71 3.60 2.72
C GLY A 93 1.87 3.58 1.44
N VAL A 94 2.37 4.25 0.40
CA VAL A 94 1.76 4.20 -0.94
C VAL A 94 2.28 3.02 -1.77
N LEU A 95 3.43 2.47 -1.38
CA LEU A 95 4.02 1.26 -1.95
C LEU A 95 4.28 0.22 -0.85
N TRP A 96 4.34 -1.03 -1.27
CA TRP A 96 4.96 -2.11 -0.50
C TRP A 96 6.10 -2.71 -1.32
N ALA A 97 7.11 -3.25 -0.64
CA ALA A 97 8.26 -3.87 -1.25
C ALA A 97 8.79 -5.02 -0.40
N LEU A 98 8.88 -6.20 -1.00
CA LEU A 98 9.44 -7.40 -0.41
C LEU A 98 10.92 -7.49 -0.74
N THR A 99 11.76 -7.64 0.29
CA THR A 99 13.16 -8.02 0.18
C THR A 99 13.35 -9.43 0.76
N ARG A 100 14.59 -9.93 0.76
CA ARG A 100 14.92 -11.20 1.44
C ARG A 100 14.75 -11.13 2.96
N SER A 101 14.82 -9.95 3.56
CA SER A 101 14.85 -9.77 5.02
C SER A 101 13.61 -9.10 5.61
N ARG A 102 12.75 -8.48 4.79
CA ARG A 102 11.59 -7.73 5.28
C ARG A 102 10.53 -7.49 4.19
N LEU A 103 9.32 -7.18 4.64
CA LEU A 103 8.34 -6.43 3.84
C LEU A 103 8.37 -4.97 4.31
N ALA A 104 8.70 -4.05 3.42
CA ALA A 104 8.74 -2.62 3.69
C ALA A 104 7.53 -1.90 3.09
N PHE A 105 6.99 -0.92 3.80
CA PHE A 105 6.02 0.03 3.28
C PHE A 105 6.71 1.37 3.04
N VAL A 106 6.62 1.85 1.81
CA VAL A 106 7.31 3.06 1.37
C VAL A 106 6.28 4.15 1.08
N ASP A 107 6.56 5.35 1.57
CA ASP A 107 5.73 6.53 1.34
C ASP A 107 6.53 7.61 0.61
N SER A 108 5.84 8.66 0.16
CA SER A 108 6.45 9.80 -0.50
C SER A 108 5.93 11.10 0.10
N ARG A 109 6.79 12.10 0.22
CA ARG A 109 6.39 13.48 0.54
C ARG A 109 6.89 14.43 -0.53
N GLU A 110 6.16 15.50 -0.78
CA GLU A 110 6.63 16.57 -1.65
C GLU A 110 7.80 17.29 -0.98
N THR A 111 8.89 17.47 -1.72
CA THR A 111 9.98 18.32 -1.27
C THR A 111 9.67 19.74 -1.69
N THR A 112 9.54 20.65 -0.72
CA THR A 112 9.57 22.08 -1.01
C THR A 112 10.97 22.42 -1.53
N PRO A 113 11.11 23.00 -2.74
CA PRO A 113 12.41 23.47 -3.20
C PRO A 113 13.00 24.45 -2.17
N PRO A 114 14.31 24.40 -1.86
CA PRO A 114 14.92 25.40 -1.00
C PRO A 114 14.62 26.79 -1.59
N GLU A 115 14.11 27.71 -0.76
CA GLU A 115 13.88 29.09 -1.16
C GLU A 115 15.22 29.62 -1.69
N PRO A 116 15.27 30.18 -2.92
CA PRO A 116 16.53 30.62 -3.49
C PRO A 116 17.16 31.65 -2.55
N GLU A 117 18.38 31.36 -2.08
CA GLU A 117 19.10 32.29 -1.22
C GLU A 117 19.16 33.65 -1.92
N PRO A 118 18.78 34.75 -1.23
CA PRO A 118 18.79 36.06 -1.85
C PRO A 118 20.23 36.45 -2.15
N THR A 119 20.69 36.17 -3.37
CA THR A 119 21.95 36.67 -3.89
C THR A 119 21.92 38.18 -3.80
N SER A 120 22.68 38.71 -2.84
CA SER A 120 22.58 40.07 -2.32
C SER A 120 23.21 41.11 -3.26
N LEU A 121 23.14 40.90 -4.58
CA LEU A 121 23.86 41.69 -5.58
C LEU A 121 23.06 41.98 -6.85
N VAL A 122 21.74 42.18 -6.74
CA VAL A 122 20.99 42.92 -7.78
C VAL A 122 20.10 43.94 -7.10
N GLY A 123 20.66 45.14 -6.94
CA GLY A 123 19.91 46.33 -6.58
C GLY A 123 18.82 46.62 -7.61
N LYS A 124 17.63 46.97 -7.09
CA LYS A 124 16.65 47.83 -7.77
C LYS A 124 16.15 47.36 -9.14
N ALA A 125 15.57 46.17 -9.24
CA ALA A 125 14.52 45.92 -10.24
C ALA A 125 13.74 44.66 -9.87
N TRP A 126 12.42 44.81 -9.69
CA TRP A 126 11.34 43.82 -9.79
C TRP A 126 10.35 43.87 -8.63
N LYS A 127 9.50 44.91 -8.69
CA LYS A 127 8.16 44.92 -8.09
C LYS A 127 7.11 44.34 -9.06
N PHE A 128 7.51 43.42 -9.94
CA PHE A 128 6.62 42.78 -10.90
C PHE A 128 6.80 41.26 -10.84
N GLY A 129 5.69 40.55 -10.58
CA GLY A 129 5.60 39.11 -10.81
C GLY A 129 5.66 38.22 -9.57
N LYS A 130 4.77 38.44 -8.59
CA LYS A 130 4.48 37.41 -7.57
C LYS A 130 3.65 36.23 -8.10
N ASP A 131 3.13 36.32 -9.33
CA ASP A 131 2.15 35.36 -9.87
C ASP A 131 2.63 34.50 -11.06
N VAL A 132 3.91 34.54 -11.45
CA VAL A 132 4.35 33.84 -12.69
C VAL A 132 5.27 32.63 -12.45
N VAL A 133 5.59 32.28 -11.20
CA VAL A 133 6.50 31.13 -10.94
C VAL A 133 5.78 29.78 -10.93
N ASN A 134 4.44 29.74 -10.86
CA ASN A 134 3.69 28.47 -10.79
C ASN A 134 3.20 27.93 -12.16
N ILE A 135 3.58 28.56 -13.29
CA ILE A 135 3.03 28.19 -14.62
C ILE A 135 4.16 27.93 -15.63
N VAL A 136 5.27 27.35 -15.19
CA VAL A 136 6.27 26.80 -16.11
C VAL A 136 6.63 25.40 -15.65
N SER A 137 6.32 24.43 -16.51
CA SER A 137 6.56 22.99 -16.37
C SER A 137 5.48 22.25 -15.57
N GLY A 138 4.62 21.50 -16.28
CA GLY A 138 3.72 20.49 -15.70
C GLY A 138 4.50 19.29 -15.17
N THR A 139 5.55 19.56 -14.41
CA THR A 139 6.42 18.58 -13.77
C THR A 139 5.84 18.34 -12.39
N GLU A 140 5.48 17.09 -12.08
CA GLU A 140 5.14 16.73 -10.70
C GLU A 140 6.20 17.29 -9.76
N ALA A 141 5.76 17.90 -8.64
CA ALA A 141 6.67 18.39 -7.64
C ALA A 141 7.63 17.25 -7.25
N PRO A 142 8.94 17.52 -7.10
CA PRO A 142 9.88 16.49 -6.71
C PRO A 142 9.40 15.84 -5.40
N ARG A 143 9.42 14.51 -5.38
CA ARG A 143 9.02 13.71 -4.23
C ARG A 143 10.22 13.01 -3.65
N GLU A 144 10.36 13.11 -2.34
CA GLU A 144 11.28 12.30 -1.56
C GLU A 144 10.56 11.04 -1.11
N TRP A 145 11.16 9.89 -1.39
CA TRP A 145 10.69 8.58 -0.97
C TRP A 145 11.36 8.18 0.34
N PHE A 146 10.64 7.49 1.21
CA PHE A 146 11.20 6.99 2.47
C PHE A 146 10.46 5.74 2.97
N VAL A 147 11.17 4.88 3.71
CA VAL A 147 10.54 3.73 4.38
C VAL A 147 9.72 4.25 5.57
N LYS A 148 8.41 4.02 5.53
CA LYS A 148 7.47 4.48 6.56
C LYS A 148 7.29 3.45 7.67
N SER A 149 7.24 2.17 7.31
CA SER A 149 7.18 1.07 8.25
C SER A 149 7.71 -0.22 7.63
N GLU A 150 8.05 -1.20 8.45
CA GLU A 150 8.56 -2.50 8.00
C GLU A 150 8.05 -3.66 8.87
N LEU A 151 7.97 -4.82 8.24
CA LEU A 151 7.74 -6.13 8.84
C LEU A 151 9.04 -6.92 8.71
N PRO A 152 9.80 -7.15 9.80
CA PRO A 152 11.04 -7.90 9.75
C PRO A 152 10.79 -9.38 9.44
N ALA A 153 11.78 -10.07 8.90
CA ALA A 153 11.70 -11.50 8.54
C ALA A 153 11.20 -12.39 9.69
N ALA A 154 11.56 -12.08 10.94
CA ALA A 154 11.11 -12.83 12.11
C ALA A 154 9.59 -12.82 12.32
N MET A 155 8.87 -11.86 11.73
CA MET A 155 7.41 -11.79 11.76
C MET A 155 6.75 -12.45 10.54
N ILE A 156 7.52 -12.82 9.52
CA ILE A 156 7.03 -13.46 8.29
C ILE A 156 6.98 -14.97 8.54
N GLY A 157 5.78 -15.54 8.56
CA GLY A 157 5.54 -16.97 8.69
C GLY A 157 5.72 -17.76 7.38
N GLY A 158 5.58 -17.10 6.22
CA GLY A 158 5.88 -17.71 4.94
C GLY A 158 5.23 -17.02 3.74
N PHE A 159 5.55 -17.53 2.55
CA PHE A 159 5.04 -17.03 1.28
C PHE A 159 4.53 -18.18 0.40
N ALA A 160 3.31 -18.06 -0.11
CA ALA A 160 2.62 -19.12 -0.87
C ALA A 160 1.62 -18.53 -1.88
N MET A 161 1.01 -19.37 -2.72
CA MET A 161 -0.21 -18.96 -3.43
C MET A 161 -1.39 -18.97 -2.46
N GLY A 162 -2.07 -17.84 -2.36
CA GLY A 162 -3.38 -17.72 -1.76
C GLY A 162 -4.51 -17.78 -2.79
N PRO A 163 -5.77 -17.68 -2.36
CA PRO A 163 -6.94 -17.74 -3.24
C PRO A 163 -7.03 -16.59 -4.27
N ARG A 164 -6.28 -15.50 -4.06
CA ARG A 164 -6.39 -14.24 -4.83
C ARG A 164 -5.06 -13.76 -5.42
N GLY A 165 -4.01 -14.57 -5.34
CA GLY A 165 -2.66 -14.19 -5.73
C GLY A 165 -1.62 -14.63 -4.70
N PRO A 166 -0.39 -14.13 -4.80
CA PRO A 166 0.64 -14.42 -3.82
C PRO A 166 0.23 -13.93 -2.43
N ARG A 167 0.45 -14.79 -1.44
CA ARG A 167 0.10 -14.60 -0.03
C ARG A 167 1.36 -14.55 0.80
N LEU A 168 1.50 -13.48 1.60
CA LEU A 168 2.46 -13.40 2.69
C LEU A 168 1.72 -13.63 4.01
N SER A 169 2.06 -14.70 4.70
CA SER A 169 1.52 -15.02 6.03
C SER A 169 2.50 -14.55 7.10
N LEU A 170 1.97 -14.05 8.21
CA LEU A 170 2.70 -13.65 9.41
C LEU A 170 2.59 -14.72 10.49
N VAL A 171 3.47 -14.62 11.49
CA VAL A 171 3.59 -15.61 12.59
C VAL A 171 2.33 -15.71 13.47
N ASP A 172 1.45 -14.70 13.48
CA ASP A 172 0.18 -14.70 14.22
C ASP A 172 -1.01 -15.24 13.38
N GLY A 173 -0.74 -15.74 12.18
CA GLY A 173 -1.77 -16.23 11.25
C GLY A 173 -2.50 -15.15 10.46
N SER A 174 -2.14 -13.87 10.64
CA SER A 174 -2.58 -12.77 9.77
C SER A 174 -1.68 -12.64 8.53
N GLY A 175 -2.03 -11.80 7.56
CA GLY A 175 -1.17 -11.58 6.40
C GLY A 175 -1.77 -10.70 5.30
N PHE A 176 -1.14 -10.78 4.13
CA PHE A 176 -1.48 -9.99 2.95
C PHE A 176 -1.63 -10.89 1.73
N ASP A 177 -2.74 -10.77 1.03
CA ASP A 177 -2.93 -11.28 -0.33
C ASP A 177 -2.68 -10.14 -1.32
N PHE A 178 -1.67 -10.30 -2.17
CA PHE A 178 -1.35 -9.34 -3.21
C PHE A 178 -2.12 -9.70 -4.48
N VAL A 179 -3.13 -8.91 -4.79
CA VAL A 179 -4.04 -9.19 -5.91
C VAL A 179 -3.36 -8.81 -7.21
N MET A 180 -3.29 -9.78 -8.12
CA MET A 180 -2.66 -9.63 -9.43
C MET A 180 -3.70 -9.75 -10.53
N ALA A 181 -3.57 -8.91 -11.56
CA ALA A 181 -4.41 -9.01 -12.76
C ALA A 181 -4.06 -10.25 -13.60
N GLU A 182 -2.80 -10.69 -13.55
CA GLU A 182 -2.27 -11.77 -14.39
C GLU A 182 -1.75 -12.92 -13.50
N PRO A 183 -2.46 -14.07 -13.46
CA PRO A 183 -2.05 -15.21 -12.65
C PRO A 183 -0.68 -15.79 -12.99
N GLU A 184 -0.28 -15.76 -14.27
CA GLU A 184 1.01 -16.30 -14.73
C GLU A 184 2.22 -15.55 -14.14
N ALA A 185 2.06 -14.25 -13.88
CA ALA A 185 3.10 -13.46 -13.22
C ALA A 185 3.25 -13.83 -11.73
N ALA A 186 2.23 -14.40 -11.10
CA ALA A 186 2.28 -14.85 -9.71
C ALA A 186 3.21 -16.04 -9.49
N ASP A 187 3.21 -17.01 -10.41
CA ASP A 187 4.07 -18.20 -10.34
C ASP A 187 5.55 -17.84 -10.50
N TRP A 188 5.86 -16.94 -11.44
CA TRP A 188 7.22 -16.42 -11.61
C TRP A 188 7.73 -15.69 -10.37
N LEU A 189 6.87 -14.88 -9.73
CA LEU A 189 7.20 -14.17 -8.49
C LEU A 189 7.47 -15.12 -7.33
N LEU A 190 6.66 -16.17 -7.19
CA LEU A 190 6.88 -17.20 -6.18
C LEU A 190 8.20 -17.94 -6.35
N ALA A 191 8.61 -18.20 -7.59
CA ALA A 191 9.91 -18.81 -7.84
C ALA A 191 11.06 -17.90 -7.38
N LYS A 192 10.92 -16.58 -7.52
CA LYS A 192 11.93 -15.59 -7.10
C LYS A 192 12.04 -15.41 -5.59
N THR A 193 10.97 -15.64 -4.83
CA THR A 193 11.00 -15.49 -3.36
C THR A 193 11.52 -16.72 -2.62
N ARG A 194 11.64 -17.86 -3.29
CA ARG A 194 12.12 -19.14 -2.73
C ARG A 194 13.62 -19.41 -2.92
N GLY A 195 14.35 -18.54 -3.65
CA GLY A 195 15.79 -18.70 -3.95
C GLY A 195 16.68 -17.65 -3.30
#